data_AF-A0ABD1V0F0-F1
#
_entry.id   AF-A0ABD1V0F0-F1
#
_cell.length_a   1.000
_cell.length_b   1.000
_cell.length_c   1.000
_cell.angle_alpha   90.00
_cell.angle_beta   90.00
_cell.angle_gamma   90.00
#
_symmetry.space_group_name_H-M   'P 1'
#
loop_
_entity.id
_entity.type
_entity.pdbx_description
1 polymer ?
#
loop_
_entity_poly.entity_id
_entity_poly.type
_entity_poly.pdbx_seq_one_letter_code
_entity_poly.pdbx_strand_id
1 'polypeptide(L)'
;MAEDIVEFWSSFRFGLEANSKSELLLAMSCLCKGSPEAFLVCNGFKDAECLSCIGCQKLHLNIVIVLEQEEELDIVIVISRKLGVCPVIGVQAKHTTKHSEHFGSTLGEEGEKGKFGLTTTQILRIVKRLEQYEMIDCLQLLHFEAVSTSSN
;
A
#
# COMPACT_ATOMS: atom_id res chain seq x y z
N MET A 1 12.90 -7.99 -23.19
CA MET A 1 12.44 -6.62 -22.82
C MET A 1 12.11 -6.51 -21.34
N ALA A 2 11.25 -7.38 -20.77
CA ALA A 2 11.06 -7.44 -19.31
C ALA A 2 12.23 -8.16 -18.60
N GLU A 3 12.82 -9.21 -19.19
CA GLU A 3 13.99 -9.88 -18.59
C GLU A 3 15.23 -8.99 -18.50
N ASP A 4 15.53 -8.21 -19.54
CA ASP A 4 16.72 -7.34 -19.59
C ASP A 4 16.67 -6.23 -18.53
N ILE A 5 15.45 -5.76 -18.23
CA ILE A 5 15.16 -4.86 -17.12
C ILE A 5 15.54 -5.62 -15.85
N VAL A 6 14.87 -6.73 -15.50
CA VAL A 6 15.04 -7.45 -14.23
C VAL A 6 16.51 -7.81 -13.93
N GLU A 7 17.28 -8.21 -14.95
CA GLU A 7 18.70 -8.55 -14.80
C GLU A 7 19.56 -7.31 -14.44
N PHE A 8 19.27 -6.16 -15.06
CA PHE A 8 19.90 -4.87 -14.74
C PHE A 8 19.53 -4.35 -13.34
N TRP A 9 18.29 -4.54 -12.88
CA TRP A 9 17.82 -4.05 -11.58
C TRP A 9 18.22 -4.92 -10.39
N SER A 10 18.64 -6.17 -10.62
CA SER A 10 19.06 -7.11 -9.56
C SER A 10 20.19 -6.57 -8.67
N SER A 11 21.05 -5.71 -9.24
CA SER A 11 22.21 -5.12 -8.57
C SER A 11 21.87 -3.99 -7.60
N PHE A 12 20.67 -3.42 -7.68
CA PHE A 12 20.36 -2.12 -7.06
C PHE A 12 19.34 -2.19 -5.92
N ARG A 13 18.95 -3.39 -5.45
CA ARG A 13 17.98 -3.56 -4.35
C ARG A 13 16.68 -2.75 -4.55
N PHE A 14 16.21 -2.59 -5.79
CA PHE A 14 14.99 -1.83 -6.05
C PHE A 14 13.77 -2.56 -5.50
N GLY A 15 12.93 -1.81 -4.79
CA GLY A 15 11.58 -2.28 -4.46
C GLY A 15 10.67 -2.19 -5.69
N LEU A 16 9.71 -3.11 -5.78
CA LEU A 16 8.67 -3.11 -6.79
C LEU A 16 7.37 -2.65 -6.17
N GLU A 17 6.59 -1.88 -6.92
CA GLU A 17 5.21 -1.52 -6.57
C GLU A 17 4.25 -2.30 -7.46
N ALA A 18 3.23 -2.89 -6.86
CA ALA A 18 2.16 -3.59 -7.55
C ALA A 18 0.83 -2.92 -7.22
N ASN A 19 0.10 -2.51 -8.26
CA ASN A 19 -1.22 -1.89 -8.18
C ASN A 19 -2.34 -2.81 -8.71
N SER A 20 -1.97 -3.99 -9.23
CA SER A 20 -2.92 -4.97 -9.75
C SER A 20 -2.49 -6.41 -9.49
N LYS A 21 -3.44 -7.35 -9.58
CA LYS A 21 -3.16 -8.79 -9.40
C LYS A 21 -2.11 -9.31 -10.38
N SER A 22 -2.17 -8.86 -11.64
CA SER A 22 -1.20 -9.24 -12.67
C SER A 22 0.20 -8.71 -12.35
N GLU A 23 0.29 -7.46 -11.89
CA GLU A 23 1.55 -6.85 -11.47
C GLU A 23 2.12 -7.53 -10.22
N LEU A 24 1.28 -7.90 -9.27
CA LEU A 24 1.68 -8.65 -8.08
C LEU A 24 2.34 -9.98 -8.46
N LEU A 25 1.72 -10.75 -9.35
CA LEU A 25 2.29 -12.02 -9.82
C LEU A 25 3.61 -11.82 -10.56
N LEU A 26 3.70 -10.77 -11.39
CA LEU A 26 4.93 -10.44 -12.10
C LEU A 26 6.04 -10.04 -11.12
N ALA A 27 5.75 -9.13 -10.19
CA ALA A 27 6.70 -8.65 -9.19
C ALA A 27 7.21 -9.79 -8.30
N MET A 28 6.31 -10.66 -7.85
CA MET A 28 6.65 -11.89 -7.13
C MET A 28 7.59 -12.79 -7.93
N SER A 29 7.31 -13.01 -9.22
CA SER A 29 8.16 -13.82 -10.11
C SER A 29 9.56 -13.21 -10.30
N CYS A 30 9.64 -11.88 -10.41
CA CYS A 30 10.89 -11.14 -10.49
C CYS A 30 11.69 -11.23 -9.18
N LEU A 31 11.04 -11.06 -8.03
CA LEU A 31 11.69 -11.08 -6.72
C LEU A 31 12.20 -12.48 -6.34
N CYS A 32 11.50 -13.53 -6.74
CA CYS A 32 11.99 -14.91 -6.58
C CYS A 32 13.32 -15.18 -7.31
N LYS A 33 13.66 -14.37 -8.32
CA LYS A 33 14.94 -14.45 -9.07
C LYS A 33 15.92 -13.35 -8.68
N GLY A 34 15.47 -12.34 -7.92
CA GLY A 34 16.21 -11.13 -7.58
C GLY A 34 16.82 -11.18 -6.18
N SER A 35 17.06 -10.01 -5.59
CA SER A 35 17.60 -9.89 -4.24
C SER A 35 16.51 -10.16 -3.18
N PRO A 36 16.79 -10.97 -2.14
CA PRO A 36 15.86 -11.21 -1.03
C PRO A 36 15.62 -9.95 -0.17
N GLU A 37 16.42 -8.91 -0.34
CA GLU A 37 16.29 -7.66 0.40
C GLU A 37 15.38 -6.63 -0.29
N ALA A 38 14.85 -6.94 -1.47
CA ALA A 38 13.96 -6.05 -2.20
C ALA A 38 12.56 -6.02 -1.56
N PHE A 39 11.96 -4.82 -1.51
CA PHE A 39 10.61 -4.62 -0.99
C PHE A 39 9.58 -4.76 -2.10
N LEU A 40 8.42 -5.33 -1.77
CA LEU A 40 7.24 -5.35 -2.63
C LEU A 40 6.16 -4.53 -1.96
N VAL A 41 5.89 -3.34 -2.49
CA VAL A 41 4.82 -2.47 -2.04
C VAL A 41 3.56 -2.81 -2.81
N CYS A 42 2.52 -3.17 -2.09
CA CYS A 42 1.25 -3.59 -2.62
C CYS A 42 0.22 -2.51 -2.34
N ASN A 43 -0.18 -1.75 -3.36
CA ASN A 43 -1.10 -0.63 -3.23
C ASN A 43 -2.46 -0.95 -3.91
N GLY A 44 -3.55 -0.41 -3.36
CA GLY A 44 -4.90 -0.56 -3.95
C GLY A 44 -5.52 -1.96 -3.90
N PHE A 45 -5.00 -2.88 -3.09
CA PHE A 45 -5.52 -4.24 -2.99
C PHE A 45 -6.71 -4.35 -2.03
N LYS A 46 -7.91 -4.50 -2.59
CA LYS A 46 -9.17 -4.59 -1.83
C LYS A 46 -9.66 -6.01 -1.59
N ASP A 47 -9.22 -6.94 -2.42
CA ASP A 47 -9.71 -8.31 -2.41
C ASP A 47 -8.87 -9.20 -1.51
N ALA A 48 -9.54 -10.11 -0.79
CA ALA A 48 -8.88 -11.10 0.08
C ALA A 48 -7.89 -11.99 -0.69
N GLU A 49 -8.14 -12.24 -1.99
CA GLU A 49 -7.23 -13.02 -2.83
C GLU A 49 -5.90 -12.29 -3.03
N CYS A 50 -5.92 -11.00 -3.31
CA CYS A 50 -4.70 -10.21 -3.46
C CYS A 50 -3.99 -10.04 -2.11
N LEU A 51 -4.73 -9.74 -1.04
CA LEU A 51 -4.18 -9.60 0.32
C LEU A 51 -3.61 -10.90 0.88
N SER A 52 -3.96 -12.05 0.32
CA SER A 52 -3.32 -13.34 0.67
C SER A 52 -1.82 -13.37 0.38
N CYS A 53 -1.30 -12.42 -0.42
CA CYS A 53 0.13 -12.24 -0.64
C CYS A 53 0.93 -11.93 0.64
N ILE A 54 0.28 -11.54 1.75
CA ILE A 54 0.93 -11.47 3.07
C ILE A 54 1.65 -12.80 3.40
N GLY A 55 1.10 -13.94 2.95
CA GLY A 55 1.73 -15.25 3.13
C GLY A 55 3.10 -15.39 2.48
N CYS A 56 3.41 -14.58 1.47
CA CYS A 56 4.70 -14.60 0.78
C CYS A 56 5.84 -14.07 1.68
N GLN A 57 5.55 -13.44 2.81
CA GLN A 57 6.58 -13.18 3.83
C GLN A 57 7.21 -14.47 4.38
N LYS A 58 6.48 -15.60 4.38
CA LYS A 58 7.05 -16.92 4.71
C LYS A 58 8.10 -17.38 3.69
N LEU A 59 8.09 -16.79 2.50
CA LEU A 59 9.07 -17.00 1.44
C LEU A 59 10.24 -16.00 1.52
N HIS A 60 10.38 -15.28 2.64
CA HIS A 60 11.40 -14.25 2.86
C HIS A 60 11.29 -13.05 1.91
N LEU A 61 10.06 -12.76 1.43
CA LEU A 61 9.78 -11.58 0.61
C LEU A 61 9.29 -10.45 1.51
N ASN A 62 9.91 -9.28 1.39
CA ASN A 62 9.57 -8.11 2.19
C ASN A 62 8.36 -7.39 1.60
N ILE A 63 7.16 -7.85 1.97
CA ILE A 63 5.90 -7.31 1.41
C ILE A 63 5.28 -6.29 2.37
N VAL A 64 4.97 -5.11 1.83
CA VAL A 64 4.27 -4.03 2.51
C VAL A 64 2.90 -3.86 1.86
N ILE A 65 1.82 -4.00 2.64
CA ILE A 65 0.45 -3.74 2.18
C ILE A 65 0.10 -2.29 2.52
N VAL A 66 -0.16 -1.47 1.50
CA VAL A 66 -0.59 -0.08 1.70
C VAL A 66 -2.11 -0.03 1.72
N LEU A 67 -2.66 0.44 2.84
CA LEU A 67 -4.09 0.62 3.02
C LEU A 67 -4.54 1.95 2.40
N GLU A 68 -5.55 1.90 1.55
CA GLU A 68 -6.21 3.05 0.96
C GLU A 68 -7.55 3.36 1.64
N GLN A 69 -8.16 2.36 2.28
CA GLN A 69 -9.47 2.44 2.94
C GLN A 69 -9.41 1.78 4.34
N GLU A 70 -10.27 2.22 5.27
CA GLU A 70 -10.27 1.70 6.64
C GLU A 70 -10.70 0.22 6.71
N GLU A 71 -11.57 -0.20 5.80
CA GLU A 71 -12.17 -1.54 5.78
C GLU A 71 -11.17 -2.62 5.38
N GLU A 72 -10.10 -2.25 4.66
CA GLU A 72 -9.04 -3.17 4.24
C GLU A 72 -8.26 -3.72 5.45
N LEU A 73 -8.16 -2.93 6.53
CA LEU A 73 -7.47 -3.34 7.76
C LEU A 73 -8.07 -4.61 8.36
N ASP A 74 -9.40 -4.73 8.36
CA ASP A 74 -10.11 -5.91 8.89
C ASP A 74 -9.70 -7.18 8.15
N ILE A 75 -9.64 -7.09 6.83
CA ILE A 75 -9.29 -8.21 5.96
C ILE A 75 -7.84 -8.60 6.18
N VAL A 76 -6.93 -7.62 6.27
CA VAL A 76 -5.50 -7.84 6.56
C VAL A 76 -5.31 -8.55 7.89
N ILE A 77 -5.99 -8.13 8.96
CA ILE A 77 -5.89 -8.76 10.29
C ILE A 77 -6.40 -10.20 10.25
N VAL A 78 -7.55 -10.45 9.62
CA VAL A 78 -8.12 -11.80 9.50
C VAL A 78 -7.17 -12.73 8.75
N ILE A 79 -6.62 -12.28 7.62
CA ILE A 79 -5.68 -13.06 6.81
C ILE A 79 -4.36 -13.29 7.57
N SER A 80 -3.80 -12.24 8.18
CA SER A 80 -2.60 -12.32 9.01
C SER A 80 -2.72 -13.39 10.09
N ARG A 81 -3.81 -13.37 10.86
CA ARG A 81 -4.07 -14.33 11.92
C ARG A 81 -4.26 -15.75 11.38
N LYS A 82 -4.99 -15.89 10.26
CA LYS A 82 -5.19 -17.19 9.60
C LYS A 82 -3.87 -17.80 9.12
N LEU A 83 -2.95 -16.96 8.64
CA LEU A 83 -1.64 -17.40 8.14
C LEU A 83 -0.57 -17.48 9.23
N GLY A 84 -0.79 -16.88 10.40
CA GLY A 84 0.19 -16.79 11.48
C GLY A 84 1.40 -15.94 11.11
N VAL A 85 1.18 -14.84 10.40
CA VAL A 85 2.24 -13.92 9.92
C VAL A 85 1.92 -12.50 10.38
N CYS A 86 2.93 -11.77 10.86
CA CYS A 86 2.82 -10.35 11.17
C CYS A 86 2.92 -9.54 9.85
N PRO A 87 1.84 -8.89 9.38
CA PRO A 87 1.88 -8.13 8.14
C PRO A 87 2.74 -6.88 8.31
N VAL A 88 3.39 -6.42 7.25
CA VAL A 88 3.94 -5.06 7.22
C VAL A 88 2.90 -4.19 6.54
N ILE A 89 2.42 -3.19 7.26
CA ILE A 89 1.30 -2.33 6.86
C ILE A 89 1.85 -0.93 6.57
N GLY A 90 1.43 -0.37 5.45
CA GLY A 90 1.53 1.04 5.14
C GLY A 90 0.15 1.68 5.08
N VAL A 91 0.09 3.00 5.14
CA VAL A 91 -1.15 3.76 4.89
C VAL A 91 -0.89 4.81 3.81
N GLN A 92 -1.81 4.93 2.86
CA GLN A 92 -1.78 6.02 1.89
C GLN A 92 -2.53 7.21 2.46
N ALA A 93 -1.85 8.33 2.65
CA ALA A 93 -2.48 9.54 3.15
C ALA A 93 -3.12 10.33 2.00
N LYS A 94 -4.37 10.76 2.21
CA LYS A 94 -5.08 11.59 1.25
C LYS A 94 -4.49 12.99 1.21
N HIS A 95 -4.05 13.43 0.04
CA HIS A 95 -3.59 14.79 -0.16
C HIS A 95 -4.79 15.74 -0.06
N THR A 96 -4.84 16.57 0.99
CA THR A 96 -5.72 17.74 1.03
C THR A 96 -4.90 18.93 0.59
N THR A 97 -4.88 19.20 -0.71
CA THR A 97 -4.43 20.51 -1.19
C THR A 97 -5.42 21.54 -0.66
N LYS A 98 -5.08 22.22 0.43
CA LYS A 98 -5.75 23.46 0.84
C LYS A 98 -5.47 24.49 -0.24
N HIS A 99 -6.25 24.51 -1.32
CA HIS A 99 -6.41 25.73 -2.07
C HIS A 99 -7.15 26.69 -1.14
N SER A 100 -6.41 27.72 -0.72
CA SER A 100 -6.89 28.84 0.05
C SER A 100 -7.86 29.65 -0.80
N GLU A 101 -9.14 29.25 -0.88
CA GLU A 101 -10.16 30.16 -1.40
C GLU A 101 -11.37 30.17 -0.47
N HIS A 102 -11.58 31.35 0.11
CA HIS A 102 -12.83 31.79 0.68
C HIS A 102 -13.99 31.52 -0.30
N PHE A 103 -14.90 30.61 0.04
CA PHE A 103 -16.35 30.71 -0.16
C PHE A 103 -16.93 29.39 0.38
N GLY A 104 -17.83 29.42 1.36
CA GLY A 104 -19.24 29.62 1.05
C GLY A 104 -19.88 28.27 0.73
N SER A 105 -20.33 27.56 1.78
CA SER A 105 -21.50 26.69 1.80
C SER A 105 -22.03 26.17 0.45
N THR A 106 -21.71 24.93 0.06
CA THR A 106 -22.68 24.00 -0.56
C THR A 106 -22.20 22.55 -0.43
N LEU A 107 -23.08 21.69 0.07
CA LEU A 107 -23.04 20.26 -0.20
C LEU A 107 -23.17 20.02 -1.72
N GLY A 108 -22.39 19.11 -2.29
CA GLY A 108 -22.63 18.62 -3.65
C GLY A 108 -21.35 18.34 -4.43
N GLU A 109 -20.95 17.07 -4.41
CA GLU A 109 -20.56 16.24 -5.56
C GLU A 109 -19.46 16.67 -6.57
N GLU A 110 -18.73 15.64 -7.01
CA GLU A 110 -18.02 15.53 -8.29
C GLU A 110 -16.69 16.28 -8.49
N GLY A 111 -15.63 15.62 -8.02
CA GLY A 111 -14.29 15.69 -8.61
C GLY A 111 -13.59 14.33 -8.49
N GLU A 112 -13.52 13.56 -9.58
CA GLU A 112 -12.90 12.22 -9.70
C GLU A 112 -11.36 12.18 -9.44
N LYS A 113 -10.80 13.13 -8.68
CA LYS A 113 -9.36 13.23 -8.39
C LYS A 113 -9.00 13.02 -6.91
N GLY A 114 -9.95 12.58 -6.08
CA GLY A 114 -9.72 12.41 -4.63
C GLY A 114 -10.43 11.19 -4.02
N LYS A 115 -10.51 10.07 -4.76
CA LYS A 115 -11.27 8.89 -4.32
C LYS A 115 -10.46 7.91 -3.44
N PHE A 116 -9.13 7.99 -3.48
CA PHE A 116 -8.24 7.07 -2.78
C PHE A 116 -7.38 7.78 -1.74
N GLY A 117 -7.00 7.06 -0.69
CA GLY A 117 -6.24 7.57 0.45
C GLY A 117 -7.08 7.94 1.68
N LEU A 118 -6.45 7.80 2.84
CA LEU A 118 -7.02 7.98 4.16
C LEU A 118 -6.81 9.42 4.65
N THR A 119 -7.86 10.05 5.17
CA THR A 119 -7.73 11.32 5.91
C THR A 119 -7.04 11.12 7.26
N THR A 120 -6.54 12.18 7.87
CA THR A 120 -5.87 12.13 9.19
C THR A 120 -6.71 11.43 10.26
N THR A 121 -8.03 11.69 10.27
CA THR A 121 -8.96 11.03 11.20
C THR A 121 -9.05 9.53 10.97
N GLN A 122 -9.02 9.10 9.71
CA GLN A 122 -9.07 7.68 9.35
C GLN A 122 -7.76 6.97 9.69
N ILE A 123 -6.61 7.63 9.45
CA ILE A 123 -5.30 7.12 9.88
C ILE A 123 -5.26 6.95 11.40
N LEU A 124 -5.74 7.93 12.17
CA LEU A 124 -5.81 7.81 13.63
C LEU A 124 -6.72 6.66 14.10
N ARG A 125 -7.80 6.38 13.37
CA ARG A 125 -8.65 5.21 13.65
C ARG A 125 -7.91 3.91 13.37
N ILE A 126 -7.21 3.79 12.25
CA ILE A 126 -6.38 2.63 11.92
C ILE A 126 -5.34 2.39 13.01
N VAL A 127 -4.61 3.43 13.44
CA VAL A 127 -3.64 3.34 14.54
C VAL A 127 -4.29 2.79 15.81
N LYS A 128 -5.41 3.38 16.25
CA LYS A 128 -6.14 2.90 17.43
C LYS A 128 -6.61 1.45 17.32
N ARG A 129 -7.05 1.04 16.13
CA ARG A 129 -7.44 -0.35 15.87
C ARG A 129 -6.24 -1.28 15.95
N LEU A 130 -5.12 -0.92 15.34
CA LEU A 130 -3.88 -1.69 15.43
C LEU A 130 -3.39 -1.83 16.88
N GLU A 131 -3.49 -0.77 17.69
CA GLU A 131 -3.20 -0.85 19.13
C GLU A 131 -4.12 -1.85 19.85
N GLN A 132 -5.44 -1.84 19.57
CA GLN A 132 -6.39 -2.79 20.14
C GLN A 132 -6.09 -4.25 19.79
N TYR A 133 -5.47 -4.48 18.63
CA TYR A 133 -5.06 -5.81 18.18
C TYR A 133 -3.63 -6.17 18.57
N GLU A 134 -2.91 -5.29 19.31
CA GLU A 134 -1.50 -5.45 19.66
C GLU A 134 -0.58 -5.58 18.42
N MET A 135 -0.94 -4.89 17.34
CA MET A 135 -0.29 -4.94 16.02
C MET A 135 0.26 -3.58 15.58
N ILE A 136 0.49 -2.65 16.51
CA ILE A 136 0.98 -1.30 16.15
C ILE A 136 2.36 -1.35 15.47
N ASP A 137 3.22 -2.29 15.85
CA ASP A 137 4.56 -2.50 15.26
C ASP A 137 4.50 -2.95 13.78
N CYS A 138 3.33 -3.38 13.31
CA CYS A 138 3.09 -3.73 11.92
C CYS A 138 3.00 -2.49 11.02
N LEU A 139 2.63 -1.32 11.55
CA LEU A 139 2.54 -0.08 10.78
C LEU A 139 3.94 0.53 10.60
N GLN A 140 4.49 0.46 9.39
CA GLN A 140 5.89 0.83 9.12
C GLN A 140 6.07 1.82 7.98
N LEU A 141 5.02 2.11 7.20
CA LEU A 141 5.13 2.95 6.02
C LEU A 141 4.00 3.96 5.90
N LEU A 142 4.35 5.20 5.54
CA LEU A 142 3.41 6.25 5.19
C LEU A 142 3.64 6.62 3.73
N HIS A 143 2.66 6.32 2.87
CA HIS A 143 2.74 6.55 1.43
C HIS A 143 2.04 7.86 1.07
N PHE A 144 2.73 8.68 0.27
CA PHE A 144 2.16 9.90 -0.32
C PHE A 144 2.45 9.91 -1.80
N GLU A 145 1.40 10.00 -2.60
CA GLU A 145 1.56 10.18 -4.04
C GLU A 145 1.55 11.69 -4.33
N ALA A 146 2.74 12.24 -4.60
CA ALA A 146 2.86 13.62 -5.00
C ALA A 146 2.38 13.75 -6.46
N VAL A 147 1.32 14.53 -6.68
CA VAL A 147 0.92 14.89 -8.04
C VAL A 147 2.03 15.74 -8.64
N SER A 148 2.81 15.17 -9.55
CA SER A 148 3.76 15.93 -10.35
C SER A 148 2.98 16.77 -11.36
N THR A 149 2.60 17.99 -10.97
CA THR A 149 2.25 19.01 -11.95
C THR A 149 3.56 19.47 -12.58
N SER A 150 3.88 18.96 -13.76
CA SER A 150 4.79 19.63 -14.68
C SER A 150 4.09 20.91 -15.15
N SER A 151 4.23 21.97 -14.36
CA SER A 151 3.83 23.33 -14.74
C SER A 151 4.80 23.80 -15.83
N ASN A 152 4.36 23.79 -17.09
CA ASN A 152 4.97 24.59 -18.16
C ASN A 152 4.26 25.94 -18.22
#